data_AF-A0A7W9NKF6-F1
#
_entry.id   AF-A0A7W9NKF6-F1
#
_cell.length_a   1.000
_cell.length_b   1.000
_cell.length_c   1.000
_cell.angle_alpha   90.00
_cell.angle_beta   90.00
_cell.angle_gamma   90.00
#
_symmetry.space_group_name_H-M   'P 1'
#
loop_
_entity.id
_entity.type
_entity.pdbx_description
1 polymer ?
#
loop_
_entity_poly.entity_id
_entity_poly.type
_entity_poly.pdbx_seq_one_letter_code
_entity_poly.pdbx_strand_id
1 'polypeptide(L)'
;MTSFVDRRWEVSETKRLLSVARLLTLTGAGGVGKSRLALRAADGAEAVLRRRHRDHYLGLAERGEAEWVGPTQLEVDARIRSAHPNLRLALEYCLTTPGESQAGLRMAAALHFFWLCCGLLAEGRDWLGRALAVDTEPSDQRAAALWTNAYISTLQGDFLVATAMVQECRDWALPRGAETTLAYALFIEGLLARLNDDLPRAQVLLEDALARFEAVGELTTTVIIAYAVLAGVAVFQGDSDHAIELCREGLALCERHGEQWARSYVVSALSLAEWMGGEVTQASAHARESLRSMRNFRDLFGMALQVERLAWITCTAGEGERAAVLLGAAHQIWPLFGGQSPFGSLHHLAAREACERQARHCLSDRAFQAAFGHGTELDLAQAIAYALGEKPAPSTPAPTAKTPLTKREQQVAELVAEGLSNKDIAARLVIAQRTAEGHVEHILTKLGFTKRTQLAAWATEQRETGDR
;
A
#
# COMPACT_ATOMS: atom_id res chain seq x y z
N MET A 1 -33.75 5.98 40.74
CA MET A 1 -33.42 6.56 39.41
C MET A 1 -34.26 7.81 39.23
N THR A 2 -33.67 9.00 39.16
CA THR A 2 -34.38 10.26 38.89
C THR A 2 -34.75 10.33 37.40
N SER A 3 -36.01 10.61 37.09
CA SER A 3 -36.52 10.79 35.73
C SER A 3 -35.85 11.99 35.04
N PHE A 4 -35.62 11.90 33.73
CA PHE A 4 -35.15 13.02 32.92
C PHE A 4 -36.34 13.95 32.67
N VAL A 5 -36.48 14.99 33.48
CA VAL A 5 -37.65 15.88 33.45
C VAL A 5 -37.41 17.05 32.48
N ASP A 6 -38.31 17.18 31.51
CA ASP A 6 -38.60 18.37 30.69
C ASP A 6 -37.41 19.16 30.11
N ARG A 7 -36.54 18.48 29.33
CA ARG A 7 -35.44 19.12 28.57
C ARG A 7 -35.50 18.85 27.07
N ARG A 8 -36.73 18.80 26.52
CA ARG A 8 -36.95 18.48 25.09
C ARG A 8 -36.31 19.52 24.18
N TRP A 9 -36.40 20.80 24.55
CA TRP A 9 -35.79 21.88 23.79
C TRP A 9 -34.27 21.76 23.78
N GLU A 10 -33.62 21.55 24.94
CA GLU A 10 -32.16 21.41 24.99
C GLU A 10 -31.66 20.18 24.22
N VAL A 11 -32.41 19.06 24.24
CA VAL A 11 -32.06 17.88 23.44
C VAL A 11 -32.13 18.20 21.94
N SER A 12 -33.21 18.84 21.49
CA SER A 12 -33.39 19.22 20.09
C SER A 12 -32.33 20.23 19.64
N GLU A 13 -32.03 21.23 20.46
CA GLU A 13 -31.01 22.23 20.17
C GLU A 13 -29.60 21.62 20.16
N THR A 14 -29.31 20.71 21.11
CA THR A 14 -28.04 19.96 21.12
C THR A 14 -27.90 19.12 19.85
N LYS A 15 -28.97 18.43 19.39
CA LYS A 15 -28.99 17.67 18.14
C LYS A 15 -28.79 18.56 16.91
N ARG A 16 -29.44 19.73 16.87
CA ARG A 16 -29.30 20.73 15.80
C ARG A 16 -27.90 21.32 15.74
N LEU A 17 -27.30 21.63 16.88
CA LEU A 17 -25.93 22.13 16.96
C LEU A 17 -24.92 21.04 16.58
N LEU A 18 -25.15 19.80 17.04
CA LEU A 18 -24.35 18.64 16.63
C LEU A 18 -24.46 18.36 15.14
N SER A 19 -25.56 18.71 14.46
CA SER A 19 -25.69 18.50 13.01
C SER A 19 -24.85 19.46 12.18
N VAL A 20 -24.38 20.58 12.75
CA VAL A 20 -23.55 21.58 12.05
C VAL A 20 -22.12 21.66 12.59
N ALA A 21 -21.90 21.35 13.87
CA ALA A 21 -20.58 21.38 14.50
C ALA A 21 -19.90 19.99 14.48
N ARG A 22 -18.56 19.97 14.62
CA ARG A 22 -17.75 18.73 14.80
C ARG A 22 -17.51 18.40 16.28
N LEU A 23 -17.59 19.41 17.15
CA LEU A 23 -17.43 19.30 18.59
C LEU A 23 -18.45 20.22 19.24
N LEU A 24 -19.17 19.71 20.23
CA LEU A 24 -20.11 20.50 21.02
C LEU A 24 -19.76 20.34 22.51
N THR A 25 -19.50 21.47 23.16
CA THR A 25 -19.20 21.52 24.59
C THR A 25 -20.42 22.02 25.36
N LEU A 26 -20.97 21.18 26.23
CA LEU A 26 -22.05 21.57 27.13
C LEU A 26 -21.45 22.21 28.39
N THR A 27 -21.76 23.49 28.64
CA THR A 27 -21.29 24.25 29.80
C THR A 27 -22.41 24.46 30.82
N GLY A 28 -22.07 24.76 32.08
CA GLY A 28 -23.04 25.01 33.16
C GLY A 28 -22.60 24.44 34.51
N ALA A 29 -23.31 24.82 35.58
CA ALA A 29 -22.98 24.45 36.97
C ALA A 29 -22.88 22.93 37.21
N GLY A 30 -22.20 22.51 38.28
CA GLY A 30 -22.14 21.12 38.71
C GLY A 30 -23.53 20.55 39.00
N GLY A 31 -23.77 19.27 38.66
CA GLY A 31 -25.05 18.60 38.97
C GLY A 31 -26.23 18.88 38.04
N VAL A 32 -26.16 19.86 37.11
CA VAL A 32 -27.29 20.25 36.22
C VAL A 32 -27.65 19.23 35.12
N GLY A 33 -27.10 18.02 35.17
CA GLY A 33 -27.46 16.94 34.23
C GLY A 33 -26.83 17.02 32.83
N LYS A 34 -25.71 17.75 32.64
CA LYS A 34 -25.02 17.90 31.33
C LYS A 34 -24.69 16.56 30.66
N SER A 35 -24.12 15.61 31.41
CA SER A 35 -23.80 14.28 30.86
C SER A 35 -25.04 13.50 30.45
N ARG A 36 -26.15 13.64 31.19
CA ARG A 36 -27.43 13.00 30.86
C ARG A 36 -28.07 13.62 29.62
N LEU A 37 -27.97 14.95 29.47
CA LEU A 37 -28.39 15.67 28.27
C LEU A 37 -27.55 15.25 27.05
N ALA A 38 -26.23 15.15 27.19
CA ALA A 38 -25.34 14.68 26.12
C ALA A 38 -25.71 13.26 25.65
N LEU A 39 -25.87 12.31 26.59
CA LEU A 39 -26.29 10.94 26.26
C LEU A 39 -27.65 10.90 25.56
N ARG A 40 -28.61 11.73 26.00
CA ARG A 40 -29.95 11.79 25.38
C ARG A 40 -29.96 12.47 24.02
N ALA A 41 -29.06 13.42 23.78
CA ALA A 41 -28.87 14.03 22.47
C ALA A 41 -28.10 13.12 21.51
N ALA A 42 -27.16 12.32 22.01
CA ALA A 42 -26.44 11.30 21.24
C ALA A 42 -27.35 10.15 20.80
N ASP A 43 -28.39 9.84 21.59
CA ASP A 43 -29.41 8.84 21.28
C ASP A 43 -30.12 9.16 19.93
N GLY A 44 -29.85 8.31 18.94
CA GLY A 44 -30.32 8.48 17.55
C GLY A 44 -29.51 9.45 16.68
N ALA A 45 -28.47 10.11 17.20
CA ALA A 45 -27.59 10.97 16.41
C ALA A 45 -26.45 10.20 15.71
N GLU A 46 -26.16 8.97 16.15
CA GLU A 46 -25.06 8.15 15.64
C GLU A 46 -25.13 7.95 14.13
N ALA A 47 -26.28 7.56 13.58
CA ALA A 47 -26.45 7.34 12.15
C ALA A 47 -26.18 8.62 11.32
N VAL A 48 -26.60 9.78 11.83
CA VAL A 48 -26.36 11.08 11.18
C VAL A 48 -24.87 11.43 11.25
N LEU A 49 -24.22 11.21 12.40
CA LEU A 49 -22.80 11.50 12.56
C LEU A 49 -21.92 10.56 11.72
N ARG A 50 -22.26 9.27 11.61
CA ARG A 50 -21.57 8.32 10.73
C ARG A 50 -21.67 8.72 9.27
N ARG A 51 -22.85 9.11 8.79
CA ARG A 51 -23.01 9.65 7.42
C ARG A 51 -22.19 10.91 7.19
N ARG A 52 -22.22 11.88 8.11
CA ARG A 52 -21.40 13.09 7.98
C ARG A 52 -19.90 12.81 8.01
N HIS A 53 -19.47 11.86 8.84
CA HIS A 53 -18.07 11.39 8.86
C HIS A 53 -17.71 10.77 7.50
N ARG A 54 -18.54 9.86 7.00
CA ARG A 54 -18.39 9.27 5.66
C ARG A 54 -18.31 10.34 4.58
N ASP A 55 -19.25 11.28 4.52
CA ASP A 55 -19.30 12.34 3.50
C ASP A 55 -18.04 13.21 3.54
N HIS A 56 -17.56 13.53 4.76
CA HIS A 56 -16.34 14.29 4.94
C HIS A 56 -15.11 13.58 4.39
N TYR A 57 -14.97 12.28 4.66
CA TYR A 57 -13.83 11.48 4.21
C TYR A 57 -13.92 11.05 2.75
N LEU A 58 -15.13 10.87 2.20
CA LEU A 58 -15.35 10.76 0.76
C LEU A 58 -14.85 12.01 0.05
N GLY A 59 -15.30 13.19 0.48
CA GLY A 59 -14.84 14.45 -0.10
C GLY A 59 -13.34 14.69 0.11
N LEU A 60 -12.73 14.13 1.16
CA LEU A 60 -11.27 14.19 1.34
C LEU A 60 -10.54 13.31 0.32
N ALA A 61 -11.04 12.10 0.05
CA ALA A 61 -10.49 11.20 -0.96
C ALA A 61 -10.54 11.85 -2.36
N GLU A 62 -11.71 12.37 -2.74
CA GLU A 62 -11.92 13.01 -4.06
C GLU A 62 -11.08 14.28 -4.25
N ARG A 63 -10.92 15.09 -3.20
CA ARG A 63 -9.98 16.21 -3.26
C ARG A 63 -8.54 15.74 -3.40
N GLY A 64 -8.18 14.64 -2.74
CA GLY A 64 -6.86 14.03 -2.89
C GLY A 64 -6.61 13.59 -4.33
N GLU A 65 -7.58 12.93 -4.95
CA GLU A 65 -7.54 12.49 -6.35
C GLU A 65 -7.36 13.68 -7.30
N ALA A 66 -8.20 14.72 -7.16
CA ALA A 66 -8.14 15.90 -8.01
C ALA A 66 -6.84 16.72 -7.84
N GLU A 67 -6.24 16.70 -6.65
CA GLU A 67 -4.98 17.40 -6.35
C GLU A 67 -3.73 16.54 -6.62
N TRP A 68 -3.89 15.26 -6.97
CA TRP A 68 -2.75 14.32 -7.05
C TRP A 68 -1.78 14.65 -8.19
N VAL A 69 -2.27 15.03 -9.37
CA VAL A 69 -1.39 15.41 -10.48
C VAL A 69 -0.90 16.84 -10.25
N GLY A 70 0.25 16.98 -9.59
CA GLY A 70 0.78 18.28 -9.22
C GLY A 70 2.05 18.24 -8.36
N PRO A 71 2.68 19.39 -8.11
CA PRO A 71 3.88 19.49 -7.27
C PRO A 71 3.63 19.20 -5.79
N THR A 72 2.38 19.07 -5.35
CA THR A 72 1.97 18.88 -3.96
C THR A 72 1.71 17.41 -3.59
N GLN A 73 2.10 16.44 -4.42
CA GLN A 73 1.85 15.00 -4.18
C GLN A 73 2.22 14.50 -2.78
N LEU A 74 3.39 14.90 -2.26
CA LEU A 74 3.82 14.51 -0.90
C LEU A 74 2.95 15.14 0.21
N GLU A 75 2.43 16.35 -0.01
CA GLU A 75 1.49 17.00 0.92
C GLU A 75 0.13 16.29 0.89
N VAL A 76 -0.33 15.88 -0.31
CA VAL A 76 -1.54 15.08 -0.48
C VAL A 76 -1.40 13.74 0.24
N ASP A 77 -0.31 13.00 0.04
CA ASP A 77 -0.02 11.75 0.77
C ASP A 77 -0.02 11.98 2.29
N ALA A 78 0.71 12.99 2.79
CA ALA A 78 0.76 13.28 4.22
C ALA A 78 -0.65 13.55 4.81
N ARG A 79 -1.48 14.31 4.08
CA ARG A 79 -2.85 14.63 4.48
C ARG A 79 -3.73 13.39 4.51
N ILE A 80 -3.77 12.61 3.42
CA ILE A 80 -4.58 11.39 3.32
C ILE A 80 -4.14 10.36 4.36
N ARG A 81 -2.83 10.22 4.56
CA ARG A 81 -2.27 9.30 5.56
C ARG A 81 -2.61 9.67 6.99
N SER A 82 -2.58 10.95 7.33
CA SER A 82 -3.04 11.42 8.65
C SER A 82 -4.51 11.08 8.90
N ALA A 83 -5.32 11.04 7.83
CA ALA A 83 -6.72 10.69 7.84
C ALA A 83 -7.00 9.18 7.68
N HIS A 84 -5.98 8.36 7.41
CA HIS A 84 -6.15 6.95 6.99
C HIS A 84 -6.95 6.09 7.98
N PRO A 85 -6.76 6.16 9.31
CA PRO A 85 -7.61 5.43 10.25
C PRO A 85 -9.10 5.81 10.13
N ASN A 86 -9.39 7.07 9.82
CA ASN A 86 -10.76 7.51 9.63
C ASN A 86 -11.32 7.11 8.26
N LEU A 87 -10.50 7.11 7.20
CA LEU A 87 -10.89 6.59 5.89
C LEU A 87 -11.28 5.11 5.97
N ARG A 88 -10.51 4.29 6.70
CA ARG A 88 -10.87 2.88 6.99
C ARG A 88 -12.22 2.77 7.70
N LEU A 89 -12.48 3.60 8.70
CA LEU A 89 -13.77 3.60 9.42
C LEU A 89 -14.94 4.02 8.52
N ALA A 90 -14.71 4.97 7.62
CA ALA A 90 -15.72 5.42 6.66
C ALA A 90 -16.01 4.34 5.60
N LEU A 91 -14.97 3.69 5.07
CA LEU A 91 -15.09 2.53 4.17
C LEU A 91 -15.84 1.38 4.84
N GLU A 92 -15.45 1.01 6.06
CA GLU A 92 -16.13 -0.04 6.83
C GLU A 92 -17.62 0.28 7.00
N TYR A 93 -17.94 1.53 7.41
CA TYR A 93 -19.32 1.97 7.53
C TYR A 93 -20.10 1.82 6.22
N CYS A 94 -19.52 2.22 5.08
CA CYS A 94 -20.16 2.07 3.78
C CYS A 94 -20.44 0.61 3.42
N LEU A 95 -19.50 -0.30 3.71
CA LEU A 95 -19.60 -1.71 3.33
C LEU A 95 -20.50 -2.53 4.25
N THR A 96 -20.70 -2.09 5.50
CA THR A 96 -21.56 -2.79 6.46
C THR A 96 -22.97 -2.21 6.58
N THR A 97 -23.23 -1.04 5.99
CA THR A 97 -24.51 -0.33 6.13
C THR A 97 -25.32 -0.39 4.84
N PRO A 98 -26.56 -0.93 4.86
CA PRO A 98 -27.42 -0.97 3.69
C PRO A 98 -27.65 0.41 3.07
N GLY A 99 -27.52 0.52 1.74
CA GLY A 99 -27.72 1.76 0.99
C GLY A 99 -26.49 2.69 0.91
N GLU A 100 -25.34 2.29 1.48
CA GLU A 100 -24.12 3.11 1.47
C GLU A 100 -23.03 2.54 0.53
N SER A 101 -23.31 1.45 -0.20
CA SER A 101 -22.35 0.71 -1.04
C SER A 101 -21.69 1.59 -2.10
N GLN A 102 -22.49 2.38 -2.82
CA GLN A 102 -22.02 3.24 -3.90
C GLN A 102 -20.99 4.27 -3.41
N ALA A 103 -21.20 4.83 -2.22
CA ALA A 103 -20.25 5.76 -1.63
C ALA A 103 -18.97 5.06 -1.14
N GLY A 104 -19.07 3.81 -0.69
CA GLY A 104 -17.92 2.97 -0.38
C GLY A 104 -17.07 2.69 -1.62
N LEU A 105 -17.71 2.31 -2.72
CA LEU A 105 -17.06 2.07 -4.01
C LEU A 105 -16.37 3.33 -4.54
N ARG A 106 -17.09 4.45 -4.53
CA ARG A 106 -16.57 5.76 -4.96
C ARG A 106 -15.37 6.20 -4.09
N MET A 107 -15.43 6.02 -2.78
CA MET A 107 -14.32 6.33 -1.88
C MET A 107 -13.10 5.43 -2.12
N ALA A 108 -13.33 4.12 -2.30
CA ALA A 108 -12.25 3.17 -2.56
C ALA A 108 -11.55 3.46 -3.90
N ALA A 109 -12.32 3.79 -4.95
CA ALA A 109 -11.79 4.18 -6.26
C ALA A 109 -11.03 5.51 -6.21
N ALA A 110 -11.59 6.55 -5.57
CA ALA A 110 -10.93 7.86 -5.47
C ALA A 110 -9.57 7.79 -4.73
N LEU A 111 -9.34 6.78 -3.90
CA LEU A 111 -8.07 6.55 -3.21
C LEU A 111 -7.03 5.80 -4.07
N HIS A 112 -7.26 5.59 -5.37
CA HIS A 112 -6.36 4.84 -6.25
C HIS A 112 -4.90 5.30 -6.17
N PHE A 113 -4.63 6.62 -6.15
CA PHE A 113 -3.29 7.18 -6.04
C PHE A 113 -2.62 6.82 -4.71
N PHE A 114 -3.41 6.75 -3.63
CA PHE A 114 -2.90 6.41 -2.30
C PHE A 114 -2.56 4.92 -2.21
N TRP A 115 -3.37 4.07 -2.85
CA TRP A 115 -3.11 2.63 -2.92
C TRP A 115 -1.89 2.29 -3.77
N LEU A 116 -1.87 2.81 -5.01
CA LEU A 116 -0.86 2.51 -6.04
C LEU A 116 0.48 3.16 -5.71
N CYS A 117 0.49 4.46 -5.42
CA CYS A 117 1.72 5.23 -5.32
C CYS A 117 2.32 5.18 -3.91
N CYS A 118 1.47 5.05 -2.87
CA CYS A 118 1.87 5.35 -1.49
C CYS A 118 2.09 4.11 -0.59
N GLY A 119 2.34 2.94 -1.21
CA GLY A 119 2.75 1.72 -0.52
C GLY A 119 1.63 0.89 0.11
N LEU A 120 0.39 0.99 -0.40
CA LEU A 120 -0.80 0.39 0.22
C LEU A 120 -1.55 -0.56 -0.72
N LEU A 121 -0.84 -1.19 -1.66
CA LEU A 121 -1.41 -2.10 -2.68
C LEU A 121 -2.32 -3.18 -2.07
N ALA A 122 -1.83 -3.95 -1.10
CA ALA A 122 -2.58 -5.05 -0.51
C ALA A 122 -3.87 -4.60 0.20
N GLU A 123 -3.83 -3.47 0.91
CA GLU A 123 -5.01 -2.91 1.56
C GLU A 123 -5.99 -2.32 0.53
N GLY A 124 -5.48 -1.60 -0.48
CA GLY A 124 -6.31 -1.07 -1.56
C GLY A 124 -7.07 -2.19 -2.26
N ARG A 125 -6.40 -3.32 -2.54
CA ARG A 125 -7.03 -4.52 -3.10
C ARG A 125 -8.13 -5.10 -2.22
N ASP A 126 -7.94 -5.17 -0.91
CA ASP A 126 -8.99 -5.64 0.02
C ASP A 126 -10.22 -4.73 -0.03
N TRP A 127 -10.03 -3.41 0.11
CA TRP A 127 -11.14 -2.47 0.09
C TRP A 127 -11.87 -2.45 -1.26
N LEU A 128 -11.14 -2.43 -2.37
CA LEU A 128 -11.71 -2.46 -3.72
C LEU A 128 -12.45 -3.77 -3.97
N GLY A 129 -11.87 -4.92 -3.60
CA GLY A 129 -12.51 -6.23 -3.75
C GLY A 129 -13.81 -6.34 -2.95
N ARG A 130 -13.80 -5.89 -1.68
CA ARG A 130 -15.00 -5.86 -0.84
C ARG A 130 -16.06 -4.90 -1.39
N ALA A 131 -15.67 -3.71 -1.85
CA ALA A 131 -16.60 -2.75 -2.45
C ALA A 131 -17.23 -3.27 -3.75
N LEU A 132 -16.42 -3.89 -4.63
CA LEU A 132 -16.88 -4.50 -5.87
C LEU A 132 -17.81 -5.70 -5.66
N ALA A 133 -17.65 -6.42 -4.54
CA ALA A 133 -18.51 -7.54 -4.17
C ALA A 133 -19.87 -7.08 -3.63
N VAL A 134 -19.94 -5.91 -2.98
CA VAL A 134 -21.18 -5.36 -2.43
C VAL A 134 -21.95 -4.56 -3.49
N ASP A 135 -21.27 -3.76 -4.30
CA ASP A 135 -21.87 -2.89 -5.31
C ASP A 135 -21.68 -3.47 -6.71
N THR A 136 -22.64 -4.28 -7.16
CA THR A 136 -22.56 -5.01 -8.43
C THR A 136 -23.16 -4.26 -9.62
N GLU A 137 -23.74 -3.08 -9.40
CA GLU A 137 -24.42 -2.34 -10.46
C GLU A 137 -23.38 -1.69 -11.40
N PRO A 138 -23.53 -1.85 -12.73
CA PRO A 138 -22.61 -1.23 -13.68
C PRO A 138 -22.68 0.31 -13.61
N SER A 139 -21.56 0.95 -13.33
CA SER A 139 -21.42 2.41 -13.20
C SER A 139 -19.98 2.86 -13.51
N ASP A 140 -19.80 4.16 -13.76
CA ASP A 140 -18.46 4.75 -13.96
C ASP A 140 -17.57 4.48 -12.74
N GLN A 141 -18.13 4.55 -11.53
CA GLN A 141 -17.39 4.29 -10.28
C GLN A 141 -16.98 2.82 -10.16
N ARG A 142 -17.83 1.90 -10.63
CA ARG A 142 -17.49 0.47 -10.69
C ARG A 142 -16.37 0.23 -11.69
N ALA A 143 -16.44 0.82 -12.88
CA ALA A 143 -15.36 0.75 -13.86
C ALA A 143 -14.04 1.32 -13.29
N ALA A 144 -14.12 2.42 -12.54
CA ALA A 144 -12.97 3.01 -11.86
C ALA A 144 -12.31 2.07 -10.83
N ALA A 145 -13.15 1.45 -10.00
CA ALA A 145 -12.70 0.47 -9.03
C ALA A 145 -12.12 -0.79 -9.69
N LEU A 146 -12.72 -1.27 -10.79
CA LEU A 146 -12.26 -2.43 -11.54
C LEU A 146 -10.89 -2.20 -12.16
N TRP A 147 -10.66 -1.09 -12.89
CA TRP A 147 -9.34 -0.84 -13.48
C TRP A 147 -8.29 -0.59 -12.38
N THR A 148 -8.64 0.09 -11.29
CA THR A 148 -7.72 0.30 -10.17
C THR A 148 -7.29 -1.03 -9.56
N ASN A 149 -8.27 -1.91 -9.27
CA ASN A 149 -8.00 -3.21 -8.67
C ASN A 149 -7.28 -4.16 -9.63
N ALA A 150 -7.55 -4.06 -10.93
CA ALA A 150 -6.81 -4.78 -11.96
C ALA A 150 -5.36 -4.33 -12.03
N TYR A 151 -5.08 -3.02 -11.95
CA TYR A 151 -3.72 -2.53 -11.90
C TYR A 151 -2.98 -3.07 -10.66
N ILE A 152 -3.59 -2.99 -9.48
CA ILE A 152 -3.01 -3.55 -8.25
C ILE A 152 -2.78 -5.07 -8.38
N SER A 153 -3.74 -5.81 -8.93
CA SER A 153 -3.63 -7.26 -9.13
C SER A 153 -2.51 -7.61 -10.09
N THR A 154 -2.33 -6.85 -11.17
CA THR A 154 -1.19 -6.97 -12.09
C THR A 154 0.14 -6.72 -11.37
N LEU A 155 0.23 -5.69 -10.52
CA LEU A 155 1.43 -5.40 -9.72
C LEU A 155 1.70 -6.42 -8.60
N GLN A 156 0.77 -7.32 -8.30
CA GLN A 156 0.94 -8.42 -7.36
C GLN A 156 1.10 -9.77 -8.07
N GLY A 157 1.11 -9.80 -9.41
CA GLY A 157 1.25 -11.03 -10.20
C GLY A 157 -0.04 -11.84 -10.35
N ASP A 158 -1.20 -11.34 -9.93
CA ASP A 158 -2.48 -12.02 -10.10
C ASP A 158 -3.12 -11.64 -11.44
N PHE A 159 -2.51 -12.16 -12.51
CA PHE A 159 -2.87 -11.83 -13.88
C PHE A 159 -4.24 -12.37 -14.28
N LEU A 160 -4.67 -13.49 -13.70
CA LEU A 160 -5.99 -14.07 -13.97
C LEU A 160 -7.09 -13.13 -13.47
N VAL A 161 -6.98 -12.68 -12.23
CA VAL A 161 -7.95 -11.76 -11.63
C VAL A 161 -7.91 -10.40 -12.33
N ALA A 162 -6.71 -9.89 -12.67
CA ALA A 162 -6.57 -8.65 -13.43
C ALA A 162 -7.25 -8.72 -14.81
N THR A 163 -7.03 -9.81 -15.56
CA THR A 163 -7.60 -10.01 -16.90
C THR A 163 -9.13 -10.02 -16.86
N ALA A 164 -9.73 -10.69 -15.87
CA ALA A 164 -11.18 -10.73 -15.73
C ALA A 164 -11.79 -9.34 -15.47
N MET A 165 -11.18 -8.55 -14.58
CA MET A 165 -11.67 -7.19 -14.27
C MET A 165 -11.50 -6.22 -15.45
N VAL A 166 -10.41 -6.33 -16.19
CA VAL A 166 -10.18 -5.55 -17.41
C VAL A 166 -11.22 -5.90 -18.48
N GLN A 167 -11.55 -7.17 -18.66
CA GLN A 167 -12.59 -7.58 -19.59
C GLN A 167 -13.94 -6.98 -19.20
N GLU A 168 -14.30 -6.98 -17.91
CA GLU A 168 -15.53 -6.33 -17.42
C GLU A 168 -15.52 -4.82 -17.68
N CYS A 169 -14.39 -4.12 -17.48
CA CYS A 169 -14.24 -2.71 -17.86
C CYS A 169 -14.51 -2.48 -19.35
N ARG A 170 -13.98 -3.34 -20.24
CA ARG A 170 -14.15 -3.23 -21.69
C ARG A 170 -15.59 -3.46 -22.11
N ASP A 171 -16.21 -4.52 -21.61
CA ASP A 171 -17.60 -4.87 -21.90
C ASP A 171 -18.57 -3.76 -21.46
N TRP A 172 -18.22 -3.05 -20.39
CA TRP A 172 -18.96 -1.88 -19.93
C TRP A 172 -18.71 -0.64 -20.79
N ALA A 173 -17.45 -0.35 -21.13
CA ALA A 173 -17.01 0.89 -21.77
C ALA A 173 -17.35 0.95 -23.27
N LEU A 174 -17.17 -0.15 -23.99
CA LEU A 174 -17.27 -0.19 -25.45
C LEU A 174 -18.68 0.19 -25.97
N PRO A 175 -19.79 -0.34 -25.43
CA PRO A 175 -21.13 0.04 -25.89
C PRO A 175 -21.52 1.49 -25.53
N ARG A 176 -20.80 2.10 -24.57
CA ARG A 176 -21.09 3.45 -24.04
C ARG A 176 -20.21 4.54 -24.63
N GLY A 177 -19.16 4.17 -25.38
CA GLY A 177 -18.15 5.12 -25.83
C GLY A 177 -17.39 5.76 -24.66
N ALA A 178 -17.18 5.02 -23.57
CA ALA A 178 -16.46 5.52 -22.39
C ALA A 178 -14.94 5.47 -22.62
N GLU A 179 -14.43 6.40 -23.43
CA GLU A 179 -13.04 6.44 -23.91
C GLU A 179 -11.99 6.42 -22.80
N THR A 180 -12.18 7.21 -21.72
CA THR A 180 -11.27 7.21 -20.56
C THR A 180 -11.15 5.81 -19.94
N THR A 181 -12.28 5.12 -19.72
CA THR A 181 -12.26 3.78 -19.12
C THR A 181 -11.59 2.77 -20.03
N LEU A 182 -11.82 2.87 -21.34
CA LEU A 182 -11.18 2.02 -22.32
C LEU A 182 -9.66 2.25 -22.39
N ALA A 183 -9.20 3.50 -22.28
CA ALA A 183 -7.78 3.83 -22.19
C ALA A 183 -7.11 3.19 -20.95
N TYR A 184 -7.75 3.26 -19.77
CA TYR A 184 -7.27 2.56 -18.57
C TYR A 184 -7.23 1.04 -18.75
N ALA A 185 -8.27 0.45 -19.34
CA ALA A 185 -8.30 -0.98 -19.61
C ALA A 185 -7.16 -1.41 -20.54
N LEU A 186 -6.95 -0.70 -21.66
CA LEU A 186 -5.87 -0.95 -22.61
C LEU A 186 -4.49 -0.80 -21.99
N PHE A 187 -4.28 0.22 -21.15
CA PHE A 187 -3.04 0.39 -20.40
C PHE A 187 -2.72 -0.84 -19.54
N ILE A 188 -3.72 -1.38 -18.82
CA ILE A 188 -3.52 -2.56 -17.98
C ILE A 188 -3.30 -3.82 -18.82
N GLU A 189 -4.00 -3.98 -19.94
CA GLU A 189 -3.72 -5.06 -20.90
C GLU A 189 -2.29 -4.97 -21.44
N GLY A 190 -1.83 -3.77 -21.77
CA GLY A 190 -0.46 -3.52 -22.22
C GLY A 190 0.56 -3.89 -21.15
N LEU A 191 0.29 -3.53 -19.88
CA LEU A 191 1.13 -3.94 -18.75
C LEU A 191 1.15 -5.46 -18.54
N LEU A 192 0.00 -6.14 -18.67
CA LEU A 192 -0.12 -7.60 -18.59
C LEU A 192 0.63 -8.28 -19.75
N ALA A 193 0.49 -7.77 -20.98
CA ALA A 193 1.20 -8.28 -22.15
C ALA A 193 2.71 -8.14 -21.96
N ARG A 194 3.19 -7.00 -21.46
CA ARG A 194 4.60 -6.78 -21.14
C ARG A 194 5.12 -7.76 -20.09
N LEU A 195 4.36 -7.98 -19.02
CA LEU A 195 4.76 -8.89 -17.93
C LEU A 195 4.73 -10.37 -18.34
N ASN A 196 3.93 -10.73 -19.35
CA ASN A 196 3.93 -12.06 -19.99
C ASN A 196 4.86 -12.13 -21.22
N ASP A 197 5.72 -11.13 -21.41
CA ASP A 197 6.70 -11.01 -22.51
C ASP A 197 6.12 -11.01 -23.94
N ASP A 198 4.83 -10.69 -24.11
CA ASP A 198 4.22 -10.39 -25.41
C ASP A 198 4.44 -8.92 -25.78
N LEU A 199 5.71 -8.58 -26.06
CA LEU A 199 6.15 -7.21 -26.32
C LEU A 199 5.45 -6.55 -27.51
N PRO A 200 5.24 -7.21 -28.68
CA PRO A 200 4.53 -6.59 -29.80
C PRO A 200 3.10 -6.22 -29.44
N ARG A 201 2.38 -7.08 -28.71
CA ARG A 201 1.03 -6.77 -28.24
C ARG A 201 1.04 -5.65 -27.20
N ALA A 202 2.00 -5.67 -26.28
CA ALA A 202 2.15 -4.63 -25.27
C ALA A 202 2.31 -3.25 -25.90
N GLN A 203 3.17 -3.13 -26.92
CA GLN A 203 3.39 -1.90 -27.66
C GLN A 203 2.08 -1.35 -28.25
N VAL A 204 1.37 -2.16 -29.05
CA VAL A 204 0.12 -1.74 -29.71
C VAL A 204 -0.94 -1.28 -28.69
N LEU A 205 -1.08 -2.00 -27.58
CA LEU A 205 -2.06 -1.67 -26.54
C LEU A 205 -1.72 -0.36 -25.81
N LEU A 206 -0.44 -0.14 -25.51
CA LEU A 206 0.03 1.07 -24.83
C LEU A 206 -0.06 2.30 -25.74
N GLU A 207 0.27 2.16 -27.02
CA GLU A 207 0.11 3.22 -28.03
C GLU A 207 -1.38 3.60 -28.21
N ASP A 208 -2.30 2.62 -28.29
CA ASP A 208 -3.75 2.88 -28.35
C ASP A 208 -4.25 3.56 -27.05
N ALA A 209 -3.78 3.11 -25.88
CA ALA A 209 -4.11 3.76 -24.61
C ALA A 209 -3.67 5.23 -24.59
N LEU A 210 -2.43 5.53 -25.00
CA LEU A 210 -1.90 6.89 -25.08
C LEU A 210 -2.69 7.76 -26.06
N ALA A 211 -2.98 7.25 -27.26
CA ALA A 211 -3.77 7.96 -28.26
C ALA A 211 -5.18 8.31 -27.76
N ARG A 212 -5.81 7.43 -26.97
CA ARG A 212 -7.11 7.69 -26.35
C ARG A 212 -7.04 8.73 -25.23
N PHE A 213 -6.03 8.64 -24.35
CA PHE A 213 -5.83 9.66 -23.33
C PHE A 213 -5.61 11.05 -23.96
N GLU A 214 -4.83 11.12 -25.05
CA GLU A 214 -4.63 12.35 -25.82
C GLU A 214 -5.95 12.86 -26.43
N ALA A 215 -6.75 11.99 -27.04
CA ALA A 215 -8.03 12.36 -27.66
C ALA A 215 -9.05 12.90 -26.64
N VAL A 216 -9.05 12.38 -25.41
CA VAL A 216 -9.90 12.87 -24.32
C VAL A 216 -9.32 14.17 -23.69
N GLY A 217 -8.03 14.44 -23.87
CA GLY A 217 -7.35 15.59 -23.26
C GLY A 217 -7.13 15.44 -21.76
N GLU A 218 -7.11 14.20 -21.26
CA GLU A 218 -6.98 13.90 -19.83
C GLU A 218 -5.54 13.50 -19.51
N LEU A 219 -4.83 14.38 -18.78
CA LEU A 219 -3.53 14.01 -18.22
C LEU A 219 -3.72 13.38 -16.84
N THR A 220 -3.33 12.12 -16.72
CA THR A 220 -3.28 11.42 -15.43
C THR A 220 -1.90 10.85 -15.19
N THR A 221 -1.63 10.45 -13.95
CA THR A 221 -0.42 9.70 -13.59
C THR A 221 -0.22 8.48 -14.49
N THR A 222 -1.31 7.81 -14.90
CA THR A 222 -1.27 6.62 -15.76
C THR A 222 -0.74 6.93 -17.16
N VAL A 223 -1.01 8.12 -17.71
CA VAL A 223 -0.44 8.54 -19.01
C VAL A 223 1.08 8.52 -18.95
N ILE A 224 1.66 9.11 -17.91
CA ILE A 224 3.12 9.17 -17.72
C ILE A 224 3.69 7.79 -17.44
N ILE A 225 2.99 6.95 -16.68
CA ILE A 225 3.39 5.55 -16.49
C ILE A 225 3.33 4.78 -17.82
N ALA A 226 2.36 5.03 -18.70
CA ALA A 226 2.29 4.37 -20.00
C ALA A 226 3.54 4.67 -20.85
N TYR A 227 4.05 5.90 -20.84
CA TYR A 227 5.36 6.24 -21.42
C TYR A 227 6.51 5.41 -20.82
N ALA A 228 6.58 5.31 -19.49
CA ALA A 228 7.64 4.52 -18.83
C ALA A 228 7.55 3.02 -19.16
N VAL A 229 6.33 2.48 -19.24
CA VAL A 229 6.09 1.06 -19.59
C VAL A 229 6.44 0.81 -21.06
N LEU A 230 6.03 1.70 -21.97
CA LEU A 230 6.33 1.61 -23.40
C LEU A 230 7.83 1.76 -23.68
N ALA A 231 8.52 2.65 -22.96
CA ALA A 231 9.98 2.75 -23.02
C ALA A 231 10.64 1.43 -22.59
N GLY A 232 10.15 0.78 -21.53
CA GLY A 232 10.62 -0.55 -21.13
C GLY A 232 10.39 -1.63 -22.19
N VAL A 233 9.24 -1.57 -22.89
CA VAL A 233 8.94 -2.47 -24.04
C VAL A 233 9.96 -2.26 -25.16
N ALA A 234 10.21 -1.00 -25.56
CA ALA A 234 11.17 -0.65 -26.60
C ALA A 234 12.58 -1.14 -26.26
N VAL A 235 13.03 -0.99 -25.01
CA VAL A 235 14.32 -1.54 -24.56
C VAL A 235 14.38 -3.06 -24.73
N PHE A 236 13.33 -3.79 -24.33
CA PHE A 236 13.33 -5.25 -24.46
C PHE A 236 13.21 -5.74 -25.91
N GLN A 237 12.69 -4.91 -26.81
CA GLN A 237 12.74 -5.13 -28.26
C GLN A 237 14.10 -4.77 -28.88
N GLY A 238 15.02 -4.17 -28.11
CA GLY A 238 16.35 -3.77 -28.56
C GLY A 238 16.44 -2.34 -29.12
N ASP A 239 15.38 -1.54 -29.01
CA ASP A 239 15.30 -0.16 -29.48
C ASP A 239 15.49 0.83 -28.32
N SER A 240 16.76 1.00 -27.91
CA SER A 240 17.09 1.90 -26.79
C SER A 240 16.96 3.39 -27.17
N ASP A 241 17.13 3.73 -28.44
CA ASP A 241 16.99 5.11 -28.92
C ASP A 241 15.53 5.56 -28.80
N HIS A 242 14.59 4.74 -29.28
CA HIS A 242 13.17 5.03 -29.13
C HIS A 242 12.74 5.06 -27.65
N ALA A 243 13.29 4.17 -26.81
CA ALA A 243 13.02 4.20 -25.37
C ALA A 243 13.44 5.52 -24.72
N ILE A 244 14.59 6.09 -25.11
CA ILE A 244 15.06 7.38 -24.60
C ILE A 244 14.16 8.53 -25.06
N GLU A 245 13.65 8.48 -26.31
CA GLU A 245 12.68 9.46 -26.81
C GLU A 245 11.38 9.44 -26.01
N LEU A 246 10.81 8.26 -25.77
CA LEU A 246 9.63 8.07 -24.92
C LEU A 246 9.86 8.58 -23.51
N CYS A 247 11.05 8.33 -22.93
CA CYS A 247 11.41 8.86 -21.62
C CYS A 247 11.47 10.40 -21.63
N ARG A 248 12.00 11.01 -22.70
CA ARG A 248 12.06 12.47 -22.84
C ARG A 248 10.68 13.10 -22.86
N GLU A 249 9.73 12.50 -23.59
CA GLU A 249 8.34 12.95 -23.62
C GLU A 249 7.67 12.83 -22.25
N GLY A 250 7.83 11.69 -21.58
CA GLY A 250 7.33 11.46 -20.22
C GLY A 250 7.91 12.46 -19.21
N LEU A 251 9.21 12.74 -19.27
CA LEU A 251 9.86 13.73 -18.39
C LEU A 251 9.35 15.15 -18.66
N ALA A 252 9.13 15.53 -19.93
CA ALA A 252 8.56 16.83 -20.28
C ALA A 252 7.12 17.00 -19.75
N LEU A 253 6.32 15.92 -19.69
CA LEU A 253 5.02 15.93 -19.01
C LEU A 253 5.18 16.12 -17.50
N CYS A 254 6.12 15.42 -16.87
CA CYS A 254 6.38 15.55 -15.44
C CYS A 254 6.78 16.99 -15.07
N GLU A 255 7.70 17.60 -15.84
CA GLU A 255 8.18 18.96 -15.62
C GLU A 255 7.07 20.00 -15.77
N ARG A 256 6.22 19.87 -16.79
CA ARG A 256 5.10 20.80 -17.01
C ARG A 256 4.05 20.76 -15.91
N HIS A 257 3.82 19.59 -15.31
CA HIS A 257 2.72 19.38 -14.37
C HIS A 257 3.17 19.19 -12.91
N GLY A 258 4.48 19.15 -12.65
CA GLY A 258 5.04 18.93 -11.32
C GLY A 258 4.83 17.50 -10.80
N GLU A 259 4.61 16.53 -11.69
CA GLU A 259 4.42 15.13 -11.31
C GLU A 259 5.76 14.53 -10.84
N GLN A 260 5.79 13.90 -9.67
CA GLN A 260 6.99 13.37 -9.03
C GLN A 260 7.02 11.84 -8.93
N TRP A 261 5.88 11.20 -8.71
CA TRP A 261 5.82 9.74 -8.55
C TRP A 261 6.04 9.02 -9.88
N ALA A 262 5.24 9.30 -10.91
CA ALA A 262 5.44 8.74 -12.25
C ALA A 262 6.75 9.20 -12.89
N ARG A 263 7.25 10.40 -12.57
CA ARG A 263 8.62 10.81 -12.95
C ARG A 263 9.66 9.78 -12.52
N SER A 264 9.52 9.20 -11.32
CA SER A 264 10.46 8.18 -10.83
C SER A 264 10.47 6.92 -11.70
N TYR A 265 9.32 6.54 -12.28
CA TYR A 265 9.22 5.42 -13.22
C TYR A 265 9.81 5.74 -14.59
N VAL A 266 9.63 6.97 -15.07
CA VAL A 266 10.27 7.41 -16.33
C VAL A 266 11.79 7.43 -16.19
N VAL A 267 12.32 7.97 -15.09
CA VAL A 267 13.77 7.92 -14.79
C VAL A 267 14.27 6.48 -14.63
N SER A 268 13.45 5.59 -14.05
CA SER A 268 13.75 4.16 -14.00
C SER A 268 13.84 3.52 -15.39
N ALA A 269 12.93 3.86 -16.30
CA ALA A 269 12.95 3.35 -17.67
C ALA A 269 14.18 3.87 -18.43
N LEU A 270 14.55 5.15 -18.23
CA LEU A 270 15.78 5.73 -18.77
C LEU A 270 17.03 4.99 -18.26
N SER A 271 17.10 4.70 -16.97
CA SER A 271 18.18 3.90 -16.38
C SER A 271 18.30 2.50 -17.02
N LEU A 272 17.17 1.86 -17.31
CA LEU A 272 17.14 0.58 -18.02
C LEU A 272 17.68 0.72 -19.45
N ALA A 273 17.27 1.74 -20.19
CA ALA A 273 17.74 2.00 -21.56
C ALA A 273 19.25 2.28 -21.60
N GLU A 274 19.75 3.14 -20.71
CA GLU A 274 21.16 3.48 -20.58
C GLU A 274 22.00 2.24 -20.22
N TRP A 275 21.53 1.40 -19.30
CA TRP A 275 22.23 0.18 -18.92
C TRP A 275 22.33 -0.80 -20.09
N MET A 276 21.24 -0.98 -20.85
CA MET A 276 21.24 -1.84 -22.04
C MET A 276 22.11 -1.27 -23.17
N GLY A 277 22.23 0.05 -23.26
CA GLY A 277 23.15 0.75 -24.16
C GLY A 277 24.63 0.73 -23.70
N GLY A 278 24.94 0.21 -22.51
CA GLY A 278 26.30 0.14 -21.96
C GLY A 278 26.76 1.36 -21.16
N GLU A 279 25.89 2.35 -20.96
CA GLU A 279 26.15 3.59 -20.22
C GLU A 279 26.00 3.39 -18.69
N VAL A 280 26.79 2.46 -18.13
CA VAL A 280 26.66 1.95 -16.75
C VAL A 280 26.65 3.07 -15.69
N THR A 281 27.48 4.11 -15.85
CA THR A 281 27.58 5.21 -14.89
C THR A 281 26.30 6.04 -14.84
N GLN A 282 25.74 6.40 -16.00
CA GLN A 282 24.50 7.17 -16.10
C GLN A 282 23.31 6.35 -15.59
N ALA A 283 23.24 5.09 -16.01
CA ALA A 283 22.22 4.16 -15.55
C ALA A 283 22.21 4.03 -14.03
N SER A 284 23.39 3.93 -13.41
CA SER A 284 23.53 3.84 -11.95
C SER A 284 23.09 5.13 -11.23
N ALA A 285 23.35 6.29 -11.82
CA ALA A 285 22.90 7.58 -11.28
C ALA A 285 21.37 7.70 -11.32
N HIS A 286 20.75 7.43 -12.46
CA HIS A 286 19.31 7.49 -12.64
C HIS A 286 18.56 6.43 -11.82
N ALA A 287 19.09 5.20 -11.69
CA ALA A 287 18.50 4.18 -10.81
C ALA A 287 18.47 4.64 -9.35
N ARG A 288 19.55 5.27 -8.85
CA ARG A 288 19.59 5.82 -7.49
C ARG A 288 18.67 7.03 -7.32
N GLU A 289 18.56 7.90 -8.32
CA GLU A 289 17.63 9.02 -8.29
C GLU A 289 16.17 8.53 -8.19
N SER A 290 15.79 7.60 -9.07
CA SER A 290 14.47 6.96 -9.07
C SER A 290 14.17 6.33 -7.71
N LEU A 291 15.12 5.57 -7.16
CA LEU A 291 14.97 4.92 -5.85
C LEU A 291 14.77 5.92 -4.71
N ARG A 292 15.46 7.08 -4.72
CA ARG A 292 15.23 8.14 -3.70
C ARG A 292 13.82 8.69 -3.78
N SER A 293 13.29 8.89 -4.99
CA SER A 293 11.91 9.37 -5.17
C SER A 293 10.91 8.32 -4.70
N MET A 294 11.06 7.06 -5.12
CA MET A 294 10.19 5.94 -4.71
C MET A 294 10.19 5.72 -3.19
N ARG A 295 11.34 5.93 -2.52
CA ARG A 295 11.44 5.93 -1.05
C ARG A 295 10.54 6.99 -0.40
N ASN A 296 10.46 8.20 -0.96
CA ASN A 296 9.63 9.27 -0.41
C ASN A 296 8.14 8.92 -0.43
N PHE A 297 7.70 8.20 -1.47
CA PHE A 297 6.33 7.72 -1.60
C PHE A 297 6.07 6.40 -0.88
N ARG A 298 7.11 5.70 -0.40
CA ARG A 298 7.02 4.32 0.15
C ARG A 298 6.47 3.33 -0.87
N ASP A 299 6.81 3.54 -2.14
CA ASP A 299 6.45 2.66 -3.23
C ASP A 299 7.27 1.35 -3.16
N LEU A 300 6.71 0.33 -2.51
CA LEU A 300 7.39 -0.95 -2.29
C LEU A 300 7.71 -1.66 -3.61
N PHE A 301 6.83 -1.57 -4.60
CA PHE A 301 7.03 -2.19 -5.91
C PHE A 301 8.19 -1.52 -6.65
N GLY A 302 8.14 -0.19 -6.76
CA GLY A 302 9.20 0.59 -7.38
C GLY A 302 10.56 0.41 -6.69
N MET A 303 10.58 0.40 -5.35
CA MET A 303 11.80 0.17 -4.59
C MET A 303 12.39 -1.22 -4.85
N ALA A 304 11.58 -2.29 -4.88
CA ALA A 304 12.06 -3.64 -5.20
C ALA A 304 12.67 -3.70 -6.61
N LEU A 305 11.97 -3.11 -7.58
CA LEU A 305 12.41 -3.01 -8.98
C LEU A 305 13.76 -2.30 -9.08
N GLN A 306 13.96 -1.18 -8.38
CA GLN A 306 15.20 -0.41 -8.42
C GLN A 306 16.36 -1.07 -7.68
N VAL A 307 16.10 -1.70 -6.52
CA VAL A 307 17.15 -2.44 -5.80
C VAL A 307 17.68 -3.58 -6.67
N GLU A 308 16.79 -4.27 -7.38
CA GLU A 308 17.18 -5.32 -8.30
C GLU A 308 17.89 -4.77 -9.56
N ARG A 309 17.41 -3.66 -10.13
CA ARG A 309 18.10 -2.95 -11.22
C ARG A 309 19.53 -2.56 -10.84
N LEU A 310 19.72 -2.02 -9.64
CA LEU A 310 21.04 -1.65 -9.12
C LEU A 310 21.93 -2.88 -8.92
N ALA A 311 21.37 -4.04 -8.56
CA ALA A 311 22.13 -5.29 -8.51
C ALA A 311 22.71 -5.64 -9.88
N TRP A 312 21.91 -5.53 -10.95
CA TRP A 312 22.35 -5.85 -12.30
C TRP A 312 23.42 -4.87 -12.80
N ILE A 313 23.20 -3.57 -12.59
CA ILE A 313 24.16 -2.51 -12.97
C ILE A 313 25.50 -2.70 -12.22
N THR A 314 25.48 -2.92 -10.91
CA THR A 314 26.70 -3.15 -10.12
C THR A 314 27.42 -4.43 -10.50
N CYS A 315 26.67 -5.48 -10.86
CA CYS A 315 27.25 -6.72 -11.37
C CYS A 315 28.01 -6.49 -12.69
N THR A 316 27.43 -5.73 -13.64
CA THR A 316 28.12 -5.35 -14.88
C THR A 316 29.35 -4.48 -14.65
N ALA A 317 29.39 -3.73 -13.54
CA ALA A 317 30.56 -2.96 -13.11
C ALA A 317 31.65 -3.79 -12.40
N GLY A 318 31.44 -5.11 -12.23
CA GLY A 318 32.38 -6.00 -11.54
C GLY A 318 32.27 -6.02 -10.01
N GLU A 319 31.28 -5.34 -9.42
CA GLU A 319 31.03 -5.32 -7.98
C GLU A 319 30.17 -6.53 -7.54
N GLY A 320 30.65 -7.74 -7.81
CA GLY A 320 29.88 -8.99 -7.62
C GLY A 320 29.35 -9.23 -6.19
N GLU A 321 30.13 -8.87 -5.17
CA GLU A 321 29.69 -8.99 -3.76
C GLU A 321 28.51 -8.05 -3.46
N ARG A 322 28.61 -6.79 -3.89
CA ARG A 322 27.54 -5.81 -3.73
C ARG A 322 26.29 -6.21 -4.50
N ALA A 323 26.45 -6.72 -5.71
CA ALA A 323 25.34 -7.24 -6.50
C ALA A 323 24.62 -8.37 -5.76
N ALA A 324 25.36 -9.31 -5.16
CA ALA A 324 24.77 -10.40 -4.37
C ALA A 324 23.98 -9.90 -3.14
N VAL A 325 24.50 -8.91 -2.40
CA VAL A 325 23.77 -8.26 -1.30
C VAL A 325 22.47 -7.62 -1.80
N LEU A 326 22.52 -6.90 -2.94
CA LEU A 326 21.31 -6.28 -3.52
C LEU A 326 20.28 -7.30 -4.01
N LEU A 327 20.72 -8.43 -4.58
CA LEU A 327 19.82 -9.53 -4.96
C LEU A 327 19.12 -10.15 -3.74
N GLY A 328 19.84 -10.30 -2.63
CA GLY A 328 19.30 -10.77 -1.35
C GLY A 328 18.32 -9.78 -0.72
N ALA A 329 18.66 -8.48 -0.76
CA ALA A 329 17.77 -7.42 -0.31
C ALA A 329 16.47 -7.38 -1.13
N ALA A 330 16.56 -7.40 -2.47
CA ALA A 330 15.39 -7.45 -3.34
C ALA A 330 14.51 -8.68 -3.03
N HIS A 331 15.12 -9.85 -2.78
CA HIS A 331 14.40 -11.08 -2.41
C HIS A 331 13.52 -10.92 -1.17
N GLN A 332 13.91 -10.08 -0.20
CA GLN A 332 13.09 -9.78 0.98
C GLN A 332 12.03 -8.70 0.76
N ILE A 333 12.23 -7.78 -0.19
CA ILE A 333 11.29 -6.69 -0.44
C ILE A 333 10.05 -7.18 -1.21
N TRP A 334 10.23 -8.06 -2.22
CA TRP A 334 9.14 -8.55 -3.07
C TRP A 334 7.94 -9.12 -2.30
N PRO A 335 8.13 -9.98 -1.27
CA PRO A 335 7.01 -10.51 -0.49
C PRO A 335 6.22 -9.46 0.31
N LEU A 336 6.80 -8.29 0.63
CA LEU A 336 6.17 -7.29 1.51
C LEU A 336 4.87 -6.72 0.94
N PHE A 337 4.70 -6.73 -0.39
CA PHE A 337 3.50 -6.26 -1.06
C PHE A 337 2.72 -7.39 -1.76
N GLY A 338 3.05 -8.65 -1.43
CA GLY A 338 2.34 -9.84 -1.92
C GLY A 338 2.80 -10.34 -3.30
N GLY A 339 4.03 -10.01 -3.71
CA GLY A 339 4.56 -10.38 -5.02
C GLY A 339 5.83 -11.23 -4.99
N GLN A 340 6.26 -11.67 -6.18
CA GLN A 340 7.58 -12.28 -6.43
C GLN A 340 8.31 -11.47 -7.51
N SER A 341 9.64 -11.47 -7.49
CA SER A 341 10.46 -10.86 -8.54
C SER A 341 10.15 -11.43 -9.91
N PRO A 342 10.01 -10.56 -10.92
CA PRO A 342 8.81 -9.83 -11.26
C PRO A 342 7.84 -10.76 -12.01
N PHE A 343 7.22 -11.65 -11.23
CA PHE A 343 6.11 -12.50 -11.68
C PHE A 343 6.42 -13.41 -12.89
N GLY A 344 7.69 -13.76 -13.08
CA GLY A 344 8.11 -14.71 -14.12
C GLY A 344 8.40 -14.13 -15.50
N SER A 345 8.46 -12.80 -15.67
CA SER A 345 8.92 -12.20 -16.94
C SER A 345 10.31 -12.73 -17.32
N LEU A 346 10.42 -13.30 -18.51
CA LEU A 346 11.62 -13.90 -19.08
C LEU A 346 12.74 -12.87 -19.19
N HIS A 347 12.46 -11.65 -19.62
CA HIS A 347 13.48 -10.60 -19.75
C HIS A 347 14.09 -10.21 -18.40
N HIS A 348 13.24 -10.06 -17.38
CA HIS A 348 13.70 -9.77 -16.04
C HIS A 348 14.43 -10.96 -15.39
N LEU A 349 13.89 -12.17 -15.55
CA LEU A 349 14.51 -13.38 -15.04
C LEU A 349 15.89 -13.59 -15.68
N ALA A 350 16.00 -13.40 -16.99
CA ALA A 350 17.27 -13.50 -17.71
C ALA A 350 18.32 -12.51 -17.16
N ALA A 351 17.94 -11.26 -16.89
CA ALA A 351 18.83 -10.27 -16.30
C ALA A 351 19.26 -10.65 -14.86
N ARG A 352 18.33 -11.13 -14.05
CA ARG A 352 18.61 -11.62 -12.69
C ARG A 352 19.57 -12.82 -12.71
N GLU A 353 19.29 -13.82 -13.53
CA GLU A 353 20.15 -15.00 -13.64
C GLU A 353 21.52 -14.68 -14.22
N ALA A 354 21.60 -13.76 -15.19
CA ALA A 354 22.88 -13.29 -15.72
C ALA A 354 23.71 -12.61 -14.62
N CYS A 355 23.07 -11.74 -13.82
CA CYS A 355 23.68 -11.11 -12.66
C CYS A 355 24.17 -12.16 -11.64
N GLU A 356 23.35 -13.14 -11.29
CA GLU A 356 23.74 -14.21 -10.37
C GLU A 356 24.91 -15.03 -10.90
N ARG A 357 24.86 -15.48 -12.16
CA ARG A 357 25.96 -16.24 -12.80
C ARG A 357 27.25 -15.44 -12.78
N GLN A 358 27.20 -14.16 -13.15
CA GLN A 358 28.38 -13.29 -13.17
C GLN A 358 28.92 -13.04 -11.76
N ALA A 359 28.06 -12.77 -10.77
CA ALA A 359 28.47 -12.60 -9.39
C ALA A 359 29.12 -13.88 -8.83
N ARG A 360 28.56 -15.06 -9.11
CA ARG A 360 29.15 -16.36 -8.75
C ARG A 360 30.46 -16.67 -9.47
N HIS A 361 30.67 -16.14 -10.67
CA HIS A 361 31.94 -16.28 -11.39
C HIS A 361 33.03 -15.38 -10.80
N CYS A 362 32.68 -14.15 -10.40
CA CYS A 362 33.59 -13.22 -9.73
C CYS A 362 33.90 -13.62 -8.27
N LEU A 363 32.97 -14.32 -7.62
CA LEU A 363 33.07 -14.79 -6.25
C LEU A 363 33.26 -16.32 -6.21
N SER A 364 33.29 -16.92 -5.03
CA SER A 364 32.98 -18.34 -4.87
C SER A 364 31.49 -18.50 -4.54
N ASP A 365 30.92 -19.68 -4.77
CA ASP A 365 29.53 -19.96 -4.38
C ASP A 365 29.28 -19.66 -2.90
N ARG A 366 30.24 -19.98 -2.02
CA ARG A 366 30.12 -19.70 -0.58
C ARG A 366 30.11 -18.20 -0.29
N ALA A 367 30.96 -17.42 -0.97
CA ALA A 367 31.01 -15.97 -0.81
C ALA A 367 29.75 -15.31 -1.36
N PHE A 368 29.24 -15.78 -2.50
CA PHE A 368 27.94 -15.34 -3.03
C PHE A 368 26.82 -15.60 -2.03
N GLN A 369 26.72 -16.82 -1.49
CA GLN A 369 25.66 -17.16 -0.53
C GLN A 369 25.76 -16.34 0.77
N ALA A 370 26.97 -16.04 1.24
CA ALA A 370 27.16 -15.18 2.41
C ALA A 370 26.72 -13.73 2.13
N ALA A 371 27.09 -13.16 0.98
CA ALA A 371 26.69 -11.82 0.57
C ALA A 371 25.18 -11.72 0.33
N PHE A 372 24.61 -12.69 -0.37
CA PHE A 372 23.16 -12.81 -0.55
C PHE A 372 22.44 -12.91 0.80
N GLY A 373 22.93 -13.77 1.70
CA GLY A 373 22.42 -13.92 3.07
C GLY A 373 22.45 -12.61 3.84
N HIS A 374 23.55 -11.86 3.78
CA HIS A 374 23.64 -10.54 4.38
C HIS A 374 22.56 -9.60 3.83
N GLY A 375 22.32 -9.60 2.52
CA GLY A 375 21.23 -8.85 1.90
C GLY A 375 19.86 -9.22 2.45
N THR A 376 19.62 -10.50 2.73
CA THR A 376 18.35 -10.97 3.31
C THR A 376 18.15 -10.61 4.79
N GLU A 377 19.21 -10.23 5.49
CA GLU A 377 19.15 -9.79 6.88
C GLU A 377 18.84 -8.29 7.02
N LEU A 378 18.97 -7.52 5.95
CA LEU A 378 18.69 -6.09 5.95
C LEU A 378 17.18 -5.85 6.07
N ASP A 379 16.78 -4.98 7.01
CA ASP A 379 15.43 -4.43 6.98
C ASP A 379 15.24 -3.51 5.74
N LEU A 380 14.00 -3.15 5.44
CA LEU A 380 13.69 -2.32 4.27
C LEU A 380 14.50 -1.01 4.25
N ALA A 381 14.63 -0.31 5.38
CA ALA A 381 15.34 0.97 5.43
C ALA A 381 16.85 0.78 5.18
N GLN A 382 17.44 -0.27 5.76
CA GLN A 382 18.83 -0.65 5.56
C GLN A 382 19.11 -1.09 4.12
N ALA A 383 18.23 -1.89 3.52
CA ALA A 383 18.30 -2.31 2.14
C ALA A 383 18.30 -1.11 1.17
N ILE A 384 17.40 -0.15 1.38
CA ILE A 384 17.35 1.06 0.54
C ILE A 384 18.59 1.93 0.75
N ALA A 385 19.04 2.13 1.99
CA ALA A 385 20.26 2.88 2.27
C ALA A 385 21.49 2.24 1.61
N TYR A 386 21.61 0.91 1.69
CA TYR A 386 22.67 0.13 1.04
C TYR A 386 22.66 0.30 -0.49
N ALA A 387 21.48 0.17 -1.11
CA ALA A 387 21.31 0.38 -2.55
C ALA A 387 21.70 1.79 -3.01
N LEU A 388 21.36 2.81 -2.21
CA LEU A 388 21.73 4.20 -2.47
C LEU A 388 23.21 4.51 -2.19
N GLY A 389 23.96 3.60 -1.57
CA GLY A 389 25.32 3.84 -1.11
C GLY A 389 25.39 4.86 0.04
N GLU A 390 24.29 5.01 0.78
CA GLU A 390 24.22 5.85 1.97
C GLU A 390 24.88 5.10 3.14
N LYS A 391 25.51 5.83 4.07
CA LYS A 391 25.97 5.20 5.32
C LYS A 391 24.75 4.62 6.02
N PRO A 392 24.80 3.37 6.53
CA PRO A 392 23.69 2.82 7.28
C PRO A 392 23.36 3.79 8.40
N ALA A 393 22.11 4.27 8.42
CA ALA A 393 21.61 4.99 9.57
C ALA A 393 21.86 4.08 10.79
N PRO A 394 22.32 4.62 11.94
CA PRO A 394 22.42 3.82 13.14
C PRO A 394 21.07 3.15 13.31
N SER A 395 21.08 1.81 13.34
CA SER A 395 19.88 1.02 13.51
C SER A 395 19.16 1.62 14.72
N THR A 396 18.01 2.26 14.49
CA THR A 396 17.05 2.33 15.59
C THR A 396 16.79 0.86 15.83
N PRO A 397 17.13 0.29 17.00
CA PRO A 397 16.92 -1.12 17.20
C PRO A 397 15.48 -1.38 16.78
N ALA A 398 15.28 -2.29 15.80
CA ALA A 398 13.99 -2.92 15.63
C ALA A 398 13.54 -3.24 17.06
N PRO A 399 12.36 -2.80 17.52
CA PRO A 399 12.00 -2.96 18.91
C PRO A 399 12.17 -4.43 19.23
N THR A 400 13.25 -4.77 19.94
CA THR A 400 13.64 -6.13 20.34
C THR A 400 12.39 -6.70 20.92
N ALA A 401 11.72 -7.61 20.21
CA ALA A 401 10.30 -7.94 20.35
C ALA A 401 9.84 -7.70 21.78
N LYS A 402 9.43 -6.46 22.07
CA LYS A 402 8.92 -6.13 23.39
C LYS A 402 7.54 -6.68 23.26
N THR A 403 7.39 -7.85 23.86
CA THR A 403 6.17 -8.59 24.02
C THR A 403 5.03 -7.59 24.03
N PRO A 404 4.02 -7.69 23.16
CA PRO A 404 2.97 -6.67 23.08
C PRO A 404 2.24 -6.51 24.41
N LEU A 405 2.43 -7.45 25.35
CA LEU A 405 1.93 -7.47 26.71
C LEU A 405 2.62 -6.45 27.62
N THR A 406 1.85 -5.77 28.45
CA THR A 406 2.38 -5.02 29.59
C THR A 406 3.04 -5.96 30.61
N LYS A 407 3.90 -5.45 31.51
CA LYS A 407 4.51 -6.26 32.58
C LYS A 407 3.49 -7.10 33.37
N ARG A 408 2.29 -6.54 33.59
CA ARG A 408 1.22 -7.23 34.33
C ARG A 408 0.55 -8.32 33.48
N GLU A 409 0.34 -8.06 32.20
CA GLU A 409 -0.16 -9.05 31.25
C GLU A 409 0.83 -10.21 31.05
N GLN A 410 2.13 -9.92 31.06
CA GLN A 410 3.18 -10.94 30.98
C GLN A 410 3.20 -11.86 32.20
N GLN A 411 3.09 -11.31 33.42
CA GLN A 411 2.92 -12.11 34.64
C GLN A 411 1.70 -13.03 34.58
N VAL A 412 0.57 -12.54 34.04
CA VAL A 412 -0.64 -13.36 33.88
C VAL A 412 -0.42 -14.46 32.84
N ALA A 413 0.20 -14.17 31.70
CA ALA A 413 0.53 -15.15 30.66
C ALA A 413 1.46 -16.27 31.17
N GLU A 414 2.45 -15.92 31.98
CA GLU A 414 3.36 -16.89 32.61
C GLU A 414 2.63 -17.83 33.58
N LEU A 415 1.74 -17.30 34.43
CA LEU A 415 0.95 -18.14 35.34
C LEU A 415 -0.05 -19.02 34.58
N VAL A 416 -0.54 -18.58 33.43
CA VAL A 416 -1.34 -19.41 32.51
C VAL A 416 -0.50 -20.56 31.96
N ALA A 417 0.76 -20.32 31.59
CA ALA A 417 1.70 -21.34 31.12
C ALA A 417 2.02 -22.40 32.19
N GLU A 418 2.09 -21.98 33.45
CA GLU A 418 2.23 -22.86 34.63
C GLU A 418 0.95 -23.68 34.93
N GLY A 419 -0.12 -23.50 34.16
CA GLY A 419 -1.36 -24.27 34.27
C GLY A 419 -2.32 -23.78 35.35
N LEU A 420 -2.09 -22.61 35.94
CA LEU A 420 -2.95 -22.07 36.99
C LEU A 420 -4.32 -21.68 36.44
N SER A 421 -5.38 -21.81 37.26
CA SER A 421 -6.72 -21.31 36.93
C SER A 421 -6.82 -19.79 37.17
N ASN A 422 -7.87 -19.13 36.67
CA ASN A 422 -8.09 -17.70 36.95
C ASN A 422 -8.23 -17.40 38.45
N LYS A 423 -8.75 -18.36 39.23
CA LYS A 423 -8.84 -18.26 40.69
C LYS A 423 -7.45 -18.28 41.34
N ASP A 424 -6.57 -19.17 40.87
CA ASP A 424 -5.22 -19.30 41.41
C ASP A 424 -4.33 -18.11 41.01
N ILE A 425 -4.48 -17.62 39.77
CA ILE A 425 -3.84 -16.38 39.29
C ILE A 425 -4.27 -15.20 40.17
N ALA A 426 -5.57 -15.08 40.44
CA ALA A 426 -6.11 -14.00 41.27
C ALA A 426 -5.56 -14.04 42.69
N ALA A 427 -5.47 -15.23 43.30
CA ALA A 427 -4.87 -15.42 44.62
C ALA A 427 -3.37 -15.06 44.62
N ARG A 428 -2.61 -15.53 43.62
CA ARG A 428 -1.16 -15.31 43.53
C ARG A 428 -0.78 -13.86 43.24
N LEU A 429 -1.62 -13.16 42.49
CA LEU A 429 -1.42 -11.76 42.12
C LEU A 429 -2.12 -10.76 43.06
N VAL A 430 -2.85 -11.26 44.07
CA VAL A 430 -3.64 -10.49 45.05
C VAL A 430 -4.61 -9.52 44.35
N ILE A 431 -5.44 -10.06 43.45
CA ILE A 431 -6.47 -9.32 42.70
C ILE A 431 -7.81 -10.08 42.73
N ALA A 432 -8.89 -9.43 42.31
CA ALA A 432 -10.19 -10.10 42.16
C ALA A 432 -10.18 -11.10 40.98
N GLN A 433 -10.92 -12.21 41.10
CA GLN A 433 -11.01 -13.23 40.06
C GLN A 433 -11.46 -12.68 38.70
N ARG A 434 -12.47 -11.79 38.68
CA ARG A 434 -12.93 -11.11 37.45
C ARG A 434 -11.84 -10.29 36.77
N THR A 435 -10.89 -9.74 37.54
CA THR A 435 -9.77 -8.99 36.99
C THR A 435 -8.76 -9.91 36.31
N ALA A 436 -8.51 -11.10 36.88
CA ALA A 436 -7.69 -12.12 36.23
C ALA A 436 -8.34 -12.64 34.93
N GLU A 437 -9.66 -12.87 34.94
CA GLU A 437 -10.45 -13.22 33.74
C GLU A 437 -10.30 -12.16 32.63
N GLY A 438 -10.53 -10.89 32.97
CA GLY A 438 -10.40 -9.78 32.01
C GLY A 438 -8.97 -9.63 31.47
N HIS A 439 -7.93 -9.85 32.29
CA HIS A 439 -6.55 -9.87 31.81
C HIS A 439 -6.31 -10.99 30.80
N VAL A 440 -6.80 -12.20 31.04
CA VAL A 440 -6.65 -13.33 30.11
C VAL A 440 -7.36 -13.05 28.78
N GLU A 441 -8.59 -12.55 28.81
CA GLU A 441 -9.33 -12.19 27.59
C GLU A 441 -8.60 -11.11 26.79
N HIS A 442 -8.14 -10.05 27.46
CA HIS A 442 -7.42 -8.96 26.80
C HIS A 442 -6.11 -9.44 26.16
N ILE A 443 -5.37 -10.33 26.84
CA ILE A 443 -4.16 -10.95 26.29
C ILE A 443 -4.48 -11.79 25.06
N LEU A 444 -5.54 -12.61 25.09
CA LEU A 444 -5.96 -13.42 23.95
C LEU A 444 -6.30 -12.54 22.74
N THR A 445 -7.10 -11.48 22.94
CA THR A 445 -7.42 -10.52 21.87
C THR A 445 -6.16 -9.84 21.31
N LYS A 446 -5.25 -9.41 22.18
CA LYS A 446 -4.03 -8.69 21.79
C LYS A 446 -3.04 -9.55 21.02
N LEU A 447 -3.03 -10.86 21.28
CA LEU A 447 -2.19 -11.84 20.59
C LEU A 447 -2.91 -12.55 19.44
N GLY A 448 -4.18 -12.24 19.17
CA GLY A 448 -4.98 -12.90 18.13
C GLY A 448 -5.31 -14.36 18.43
N PHE A 449 -5.28 -14.77 19.70
CA PHE A 449 -5.62 -16.12 20.13
C PHE A 449 -7.09 -16.23 20.52
N THR A 450 -7.65 -17.42 20.33
CA THR A 450 -9.05 -17.72 20.67
C THR A 450 -9.16 -18.70 21.85
N LYS A 451 -8.05 -19.34 22.24
CA LYS A 451 -8.02 -20.34 23.32
C LYS A 451 -6.89 -20.08 24.31
N ARG A 452 -7.17 -20.28 25.60
CA ARG A 452 -6.18 -20.22 26.70
C ARG A 452 -4.98 -21.16 26.48
N THR A 453 -5.19 -22.29 25.82
CA THR A 453 -4.11 -23.24 25.50
C THR A 453 -3.09 -22.66 24.52
N GLN A 454 -3.52 -21.80 23.59
CA GLN A 454 -2.60 -21.09 22.67
C GLN A 454 -1.74 -20.08 23.43
N LEU A 455 -2.34 -19.37 24.40
CA LEU A 455 -1.61 -18.47 25.30
C LEU A 455 -0.56 -19.23 26.13
N ALA A 456 -0.91 -20.40 26.67
CA ALA A 456 0.02 -21.24 27.44
C ALA A 456 1.21 -21.75 26.60
N ALA A 457 0.94 -22.19 25.36
CA ALA A 457 1.99 -22.65 24.44
C ALA A 457 2.95 -21.51 24.07
N TRP A 458 2.39 -20.36 23.65
CA TRP A 458 3.16 -19.18 23.27
C TRP A 458 4.03 -18.64 24.42
N ALA A 459 3.50 -18.60 25.65
CA ALA A 459 4.27 -18.11 26.80
C ALA A 459 5.44 -19.03 27.18
N THR A 460 5.31 -20.34 26.93
CA THR A 460 6.41 -21.31 27.09
C THR A 460 7.51 -21.09 26.06
N GLU A 461 7.15 -20.90 24.78
CA GLU A 461 8.11 -20.60 23.69
C GLU A 461 8.88 -19.30 23.93
N GLN A 462 8.24 -18.29 24.51
CA GLN A 462 8.86 -17.01 24.87
C GLN A 462 9.87 -17.14 26.05
N ARG A 463 9.66 -18.08 26.98
CA ARG A 463 10.65 -18.36 28.05
C ARG A 463 11.90 -19.02 27.48
N GLU A 464 11.74 -19.96 26.54
CA GLU A 464 12.87 -20.67 25.93
C GLU A 464 13.73 -19.78 25.01
N THR A 465 13.13 -18.74 24.43
CA THR A 465 13.83 -17.75 23.60
C THR A 465 14.47 -16.60 24.40
N GLY A 466 14.11 -16.42 25.68
CA GLY A 466 14.68 -15.40 26.56
C GLY A 466 15.90 -15.86 27.39
N ASP A 467 16.16 -17.17 27.47
CA ASP A 467 17.28 -17.79 28.21
C ASP A 467 18.49 -18.16 27.30
N ARG A 468 18.45 -17.76 26.02
CA ARG A 468 19.58 -17.82 25.07
C ARG A 468 20.00 -16.42 24.68
#